data_AF-A0A3D3VDD6-F1
#
_entry.id   AF-A0A3D3VDD6-F1
#
_cell.length_a   1.000
_cell.length_b   1.000
_cell.length_c   1.000
_cell.angle_alpha   90.00
_cell.angle_beta   90.00
_cell.angle_gamma   90.00
#
_symmetry.space_group_name_H-M   'P 1'
#
loop_
_entity.id
_entity.type
_entity.pdbx_description
1 polymer ?
#
loop_
_entity_poly.entity_id
_entity_poly.type
_entity_poly.pdbx_seq_one_letter_code
_entity_poly.pdbx_strand_id
1 'polypeptide(L)'
;HMTRQSHDYKTLRDVKIEEFEELRGARKAMDNELREYINGLSAAELEEIIDYELIGGNKGSLSRAMCITHLAIHGAYHRGWISDMFGQAGAQQPSIDIPVYERALREGGLPPMPV
;
A
#
# COMPACT_ATOMS: atom_id res chain seq x y z
N HIS A 1 4.90 0.36 13.40
CA HIS A 1 4.51 1.69 13.94
C HIS A 1 3.01 1.86 14.14
N MET A 2 2.14 1.72 13.11
CA MET A 2 0.68 1.99 13.26
C MET A 2 -0.01 1.12 14.34
N THR A 3 0.45 -0.13 14.51
CA THR A 3 0.03 -1.07 15.57
C THR A 3 0.85 -0.94 16.85
N ARG A 4 1.73 0.07 16.94
CA ARG A 4 2.75 0.25 18.01
C ARG A 4 3.74 -0.92 18.17
N GLN A 5 3.82 -1.79 17.17
CA GLN A 5 4.84 -2.85 17.10
C GLN A 5 6.03 -2.41 16.25
N SER A 6 7.21 -2.88 16.62
CA SER A 6 8.44 -2.79 15.83
C SER A 6 8.49 -3.91 14.78
N HIS A 7 9.27 -3.70 13.73
CA HIS A 7 9.58 -4.71 12.71
C HIS A 7 11.07 -5.06 12.73
N ASP A 8 11.44 -6.17 12.11
CA ASP A 8 12.82 -6.66 12.03
C ASP A 8 13.57 -6.19 10.77
N TYR A 9 12.94 -5.39 9.90
CA TYR A 9 13.59 -4.81 8.72
C TYR A 9 14.77 -3.90 9.10
N LYS A 10 15.96 -4.21 8.57
CA LYS A 10 17.20 -3.48 8.88
C LYS A 10 17.61 -2.49 7.80
N THR A 11 17.18 -2.71 6.56
CA THR A 11 17.51 -1.85 5.41
C THR A 11 16.29 -1.64 4.54
N LEU A 12 16.31 -0.61 3.69
CA LEU A 12 15.25 -0.34 2.70
C LEU A 12 15.16 -1.40 1.58
N ARG A 13 16.16 -2.29 1.47
CA ARG A 13 16.27 -3.32 0.42
C ARG A 13 16.34 -4.73 0.99
N ASP A 14 15.81 -4.92 2.19
CA ASP A 14 15.81 -6.23 2.86
C ASP A 14 14.87 -7.18 2.10
N VAL A 15 15.40 -8.30 1.60
CA VAL A 15 14.62 -9.30 0.85
C VAL A 15 14.31 -10.45 1.79
N LYS A 16 13.05 -10.57 2.20
CA LYS A 16 12.59 -11.65 3.10
C LYS A 16 12.03 -12.85 2.35
N ILE A 17 11.55 -12.64 1.14
CA ILE A 17 10.92 -13.65 0.28
C ILE A 17 11.42 -13.39 -1.14
N GLU A 18 12.17 -14.35 -1.69
CA GLU A 18 12.73 -14.26 -3.05
C GLU A 18 11.76 -14.83 -4.09
N GLU A 19 11.07 -15.92 -3.74
CA GLU A 19 10.18 -16.63 -4.66
C GLU A 19 8.88 -15.84 -4.92
N PHE A 20 8.55 -15.67 -6.21
CA PHE A 20 7.45 -14.79 -6.61
C PHE A 20 6.08 -15.24 -6.10
N GLU A 21 5.78 -16.54 -6.15
CA GLU A 21 4.50 -17.06 -5.68
C GLU A 21 4.35 -16.95 -4.15
N GLU A 22 5.44 -17.16 -3.41
CA GLU A 22 5.47 -16.96 -1.96
C GLU A 22 5.27 -15.48 -1.62
N LEU A 23 5.97 -14.59 -2.34
CA LEU A 23 5.84 -13.14 -2.18
C LEU A 23 4.41 -12.68 -2.48
N ARG A 24 3.80 -13.25 -3.53
CA ARG A 24 2.40 -12.99 -3.90
C ARG A 24 1.44 -13.44 -2.81
N GLY A 25 1.67 -14.60 -2.22
CA GLY A 25 0.91 -15.11 -1.07
C GLY A 25 1.01 -14.19 0.14
N ALA A 26 2.23 -13.84 0.53
CA ALA A 26 2.49 -12.93 1.66
C ALA A 26 1.89 -11.54 1.42
N ARG A 27 1.96 -11.02 0.19
CA ARG A 27 1.38 -9.72 -0.14
C ARG A 27 -0.14 -9.71 0.03
N LYS A 28 -0.83 -10.77 -0.42
CA LYS A 28 -2.28 -10.90 -0.23
C LYS A 28 -2.67 -11.01 1.23
N ALA A 29 -1.89 -11.74 2.04
CA ALA A 29 -2.11 -11.83 3.48
C ALA A 29 -2.00 -10.44 4.14
N MET A 30 -0.93 -9.69 3.82
CA MET A 30 -0.73 -8.33 4.31
C MET A 30 -1.86 -7.37 3.86
N ASP A 31 -2.37 -7.51 2.64
CA ASP A 31 -3.51 -6.69 2.16
C ASP A 31 -4.78 -6.96 2.98
N ASN A 32 -5.04 -8.22 3.35
CA ASN A 32 -6.16 -8.57 4.22
C ASN A 32 -5.97 -8.02 5.64
N GLU A 33 -4.78 -8.18 6.22
CA GLU A 33 -4.46 -7.63 7.56
C GLU A 33 -4.62 -6.11 7.60
N LEU A 34 -4.14 -5.39 6.57
CA LEU A 34 -4.32 -3.95 6.46
C LEU A 34 -5.80 -3.57 6.36
N ARG A 35 -6.59 -4.33 5.60
CA ARG A 35 -8.03 -4.08 5.46
C ARG A 35 -8.76 -4.28 6.78
N GLU A 36 -8.47 -5.37 7.48
CA GLU A 36 -9.05 -5.66 8.80
C GLU A 36 -8.66 -4.59 9.82
N TYR A 37 -7.38 -4.21 9.84
CA TYR A 37 -6.87 -3.14 10.69
C TYR A 37 -7.60 -1.82 10.45
N ILE A 38 -7.68 -1.36 9.19
CA ILE A 38 -8.33 -0.10 8.84
C ILE A 38 -9.82 -0.12 9.19
N ASN A 39 -10.52 -1.23 8.92
CA ASN A 39 -11.93 -1.38 9.24
C ASN A 39 -12.21 -1.37 10.76
N GLY A 40 -11.21 -1.71 11.58
CA GLY A 40 -11.31 -1.71 13.04
C GLY A 40 -11.06 -0.34 13.69
N LEU A 41 -10.56 0.66 12.95
CA LEU A 41 -10.22 1.97 13.52
C LEU A 41 -11.45 2.87 13.65
N SER A 42 -11.59 3.49 14.82
CA SER A 42 -12.50 4.62 15.02
C SER A 42 -11.94 5.93 14.43
N ALA A 43 -12.80 6.94 14.27
CA ALA A 43 -12.38 8.27 13.83
C ALA A 43 -11.32 8.89 14.75
N ALA A 44 -11.46 8.73 16.08
CA ALA A 44 -10.47 9.21 17.04
C ALA A 44 -9.12 8.50 16.89
N GLU A 45 -9.12 7.19 16.60
CA GLU A 45 -7.89 6.44 16.37
C GLU A 45 -7.22 6.80 15.04
N LEU A 46 -7.99 7.17 14.01
CA LEU A 46 -7.45 7.68 12.75
C LEU A 46 -6.72 9.02 12.94
N GLU A 47 -7.23 9.88 13.81
CA GLU A 47 -6.64 11.18 14.15
C GLU A 47 -5.44 11.08 15.11
N GLU A 48 -5.29 9.96 15.83
CA GLU A 48 -4.19 9.77 16.77
C GLU A 48 -2.82 9.90 16.09
N ILE A 49 -1.95 10.71 16.70
CA ILE A 49 -0.57 10.90 16.28
C ILE A 49 0.29 9.72 16.75
N ILE A 50 1.04 9.14 15.81
CA ILE A 50 1.97 8.04 16.03
C ILE A 50 3.39 8.52 15.77
N ASP A 51 4.24 8.33 16.76
CA ASP A 51 5.69 8.48 16.61
C ASP A 51 6.27 7.26 15.89
N TYR A 52 7.16 7.53 14.93
CA TYR A 52 7.90 6.52 14.21
C TYR A 52 9.38 6.87 14.12
N GLU A 53 10.17 5.84 13.87
CA GLU A 53 11.58 5.95 13.56
C GLU A 53 11.81 5.28 12.22
N LEU A 54 12.33 6.03 11.25
CA LEU A 54 12.65 5.53 9.93
C LEU A 54 13.85 4.59 10.00
N ILE A 55 13.93 3.68 9.03
CA ILE A 55 15.15 2.92 8.78
C ILE A 55 16.27 3.92 8.47
N GLY A 56 17.23 4.05 9.40
CA GLY A 56 18.26 5.10 9.39
C GLY A 56 18.24 6.02 10.62
N GLY A 57 17.30 5.86 11.55
CA GLY A 57 17.28 6.51 12.87
C GLY A 57 16.58 7.87 12.94
N ASN A 58 16.15 8.41 11.80
CA ASN A 58 15.39 9.67 11.75
C ASN A 58 14.00 9.46 12.34
N LYS A 59 13.59 10.34 13.26
CA LYS A 59 12.30 10.28 13.94
C LYS A 59 11.30 11.23 13.32
N GLY A 60 10.02 10.89 13.41
CA GLY A 60 8.92 11.74 12.99
C GLY A 60 7.61 11.32 13.61
N SER A 61 6.56 12.10 13.37
CA SER A 61 5.22 11.85 13.89
C SER A 61 4.18 12.17 12.82
N LEU A 62 3.20 11.28 12.65
CA LEU A 62 2.08 11.46 11.73
C LEU A 62 0.81 10.86 12.34
N SER A 63 -0.37 11.39 11.97
CA SER A 63 -1.61 10.69 12.31
C SER A 63 -1.67 9.34 11.62
N ARG A 64 -2.43 8.39 12.18
CA ARG A 64 -2.67 7.10 11.50
C ARG A 64 -3.26 7.28 10.11
N ALA A 65 -4.20 8.21 9.96
CA ALA A 65 -4.77 8.56 8.65
C ALA A 65 -3.69 8.98 7.64
N MET A 66 -2.71 9.78 8.07
CA MET A 66 -1.59 10.20 7.21
C MET A 66 -0.61 9.06 6.92
N CYS A 67 -0.36 8.15 7.86
CA CYS A 67 0.43 6.93 7.60
C CYS A 67 -0.24 6.05 6.54
N ILE A 68 -1.56 5.84 6.63
CA ILE A 68 -2.35 5.05 5.67
C ILE A 68 -2.34 5.74 4.29
N THR A 69 -2.54 7.05 4.27
CA THR A 69 -2.48 7.86 3.04
C THR A 69 -1.12 7.75 2.37
N HIS A 70 -0.03 7.88 3.15
CA HIS A 70 1.32 7.70 2.65
C HIS A 70 1.52 6.30 2.05
N LEU A 71 1.06 5.25 2.73
CA LEU A 71 1.14 3.87 2.22
C LEU A 71 0.46 3.72 0.85
N ALA A 72 -0.74 4.29 0.68
CA ALA A 72 -1.48 4.25 -0.58
C ALA A 72 -0.75 5.00 -1.71
N ILE A 73 -0.30 6.23 -1.44
CA ILE A 73 0.41 7.08 -2.41
C ILE A 73 1.76 6.46 -2.80
N HIS A 74 2.53 6.00 -1.81
CA HIS A 74 3.83 5.36 -2.05
C HIS A 74 3.67 4.06 -2.85
N GLY A 75 2.62 3.28 -2.59
CA GLY A 75 2.28 2.11 -3.39
C GLY A 75 1.92 2.47 -4.84
N ALA A 76 1.17 3.54 -5.07
CA ALA A 76 0.84 4.01 -6.42
C ALA A 76 2.09 4.47 -7.19
N TYR A 77 3.00 5.18 -6.52
CA TYR A 77 4.27 5.61 -7.08
C TYR A 77 5.09 4.41 -7.62
N HIS A 78 5.30 3.37 -6.80
CA HIS A 78 6.04 2.18 -7.24
C HIS A 78 5.33 1.39 -8.34
N ARG A 79 3.99 1.32 -8.31
CA ARG A 79 3.22 0.71 -9.42
C ARG A 79 3.38 1.46 -10.73
N GLY A 80 3.55 2.78 -10.69
CA GLY A 80 3.85 3.59 -11.86
C GLY A 80 5.16 3.16 -12.53
N TRP A 81 6.22 2.93 -11.75
CA TRP A 81 7.49 2.39 -12.27
C TRP A 81 7.35 1.01 -12.89
N ILE A 82 6.55 0.12 -12.28
CA ILE A 82 6.27 -1.20 -12.85
C ILE A 82 5.53 -1.07 -14.18
N SER A 83 4.54 -0.18 -14.26
CA SER A 83 3.81 0.07 -15.52
C SER A 83 4.74 0.58 -16.63
N ASP A 84 5.67 1.48 -16.30
CA ASP A 84 6.70 1.93 -17.24
C ASP A 84 7.60 0.77 -17.71
N MET A 85 8.07 -0.08 -16.80
CA MET A 85 8.88 -1.26 -17.13
C MET A 85 8.18 -2.23 -18.09
N PHE A 86 6.84 -2.41 -17.99
CA PHE A 86 6.09 -3.19 -18.96
C PHE A 86 6.21 -2.61 -20.37
N GLY A 87 6.07 -1.28 -20.51
CA GLY A 87 6.22 -0.58 -21.78
C GLY A 87 7.63 -0.72 -22.36
N GLN A 88 8.66 -0.59 -21.52
CA GLN A 88 10.06 -0.80 -21.93
C GLN A 88 10.31 -2.24 -22.43
N ALA A 89 9.59 -3.23 -21.90
CA ALA A 89 9.65 -4.63 -22.34
C ALA A 89 8.77 -4.92 -23.57
N GLY A 90 8.11 -3.92 -24.16
CA GLY A 90 7.20 -4.08 -25.30
C GLY A 90 5.84 -4.69 -24.93
N ALA A 91 5.50 -4.75 -23.64
CA ALA A 91 4.23 -5.23 -23.15
C ALA A 91 3.22 -4.08 -22.96
N GLN A 92 1.93 -4.42 -22.93
CA GLN A 92 0.87 -3.46 -22.62
C GLN A 92 1.04 -2.93 -21.20
N GLN A 93 1.12 -1.61 -21.07
CA GLN A 93 1.22 -0.94 -19.77
C GLN A 93 -0.12 -1.04 -19.02
N PRO A 94 -0.14 -1.51 -17.77
CA PRO A 94 -1.33 -1.47 -16.93
C PRO A 94 -1.69 -0.01 -16.59
N SER A 95 -2.98 0.32 -16.74
CA SER A 95 -3.49 1.62 -16.30
C SER A 95 -3.60 1.67 -14.77
N ILE A 96 -3.27 2.83 -14.20
CA ILE A 96 -3.39 3.12 -12.76
C ILE A 96 -4.39 4.24 -12.48
N ASP A 97 -5.15 4.64 -13.51
CA ASP A 97 -6.04 5.80 -13.46
C ASP A 97 -7.39 5.43 -12.85
N ILE A 98 -7.80 6.19 -11.83
CA ILE A 98 -9.10 6.01 -11.18
C ILE A 98 -10.26 6.07 -12.19
N PRO A 99 -10.33 7.02 -13.14
CA PRO A 99 -11.40 7.03 -14.14
C PRO A 99 -11.45 5.78 -15.03
N VAL A 100 -10.30 5.19 -15.37
CA VAL A 100 -10.23 3.97 -16.17
C VAL A 100 -10.74 2.78 -15.36
N TYR A 101 -10.33 2.69 -14.09
CA TYR A 101 -10.79 1.66 -13.17
C TYR A 101 -12.30 1.75 -12.92
N GLU A 102 -12.81 2.95 -12.63
CA GLU A 102 -14.24 3.24 -12.44
C GLU A 102 -15.08 2.83 -13.65
N ARG A 103 -14.62 3.14 -14.87
CA ARG A 103 -15.31 2.74 -16.09
C ARG A 103 -15.37 1.22 -16.22
N ALA A 104 -14.25 0.53 -15.97
CA ALA A 104 -14.18 -0.93 -16.05
C ALA A 104 -15.10 -1.64 -15.03
N LEU A 105 -15.20 -1.11 -13.80
CA LEU A 105 -16.15 -1.64 -12.81
C LEU A 105 -17.59 -1.56 -13.31
N ARG A 106 -17.99 -0.41 -13.87
CA ARG A 106 -19.35 -0.20 -14.40
C ARG A 106 -19.65 -1.08 -15.60
N GLU A 107 -18.71 -1.20 -16.55
CA GLU A 107 -18.82 -2.10 -17.71
C GLU A 107 -18.95 -3.57 -17.27
N GLY A 108 -18.29 -3.95 -16.17
CA GLY A 108 -18.36 -5.28 -15.57
C GLY A 108 -19.56 -5.52 -14.64
N GLY A 109 -20.45 -4.54 -14.44
CA GLY A 109 -21.60 -4.65 -13.54
C GLY A 109 -21.24 -4.71 -12.04
N LEU A 110 -20.03 -4.28 -11.67
CA LEU A 110 -19.57 -4.20 -10.28
C LEU A 110 -19.96 -2.84 -9.66
N PRO A 111 -20.13 -2.76 -8.31
CA PRO A 111 -20.43 -1.50 -7.65
C PRO A 111 -19.32 -0.48 -7.87
N PRO A 112 -19.65 0.83 -7.98
CA PRO A 112 -18.64 1.89 -8.09
C PRO A 112 -17.81 1.97 -6.80
N MET A 113 -16.64 2.62 -6.85
CA MET A 113 -15.88 2.86 -5.63
C MET A 113 -16.69 3.71 -4.64
N PRO A 114 -16.51 3.48 -3.32
CA PRO A 114 -17.13 4.31 -2.29
C PRO A 114 -16.80 5.79 -2.50
N VAL A 115 -17.80 6.65 -2.30
CA VAL A 115 -17.69 8.12 -2.37
C VAL A 115 -17.26 8.69 -1.03
#